data_AF-E2BEV2-F1
#
_entry.id   AF-E2BEV2-F1
#
_cell.length_a   1.000
_cell.length_b   1.000
_cell.length_c   1.000
_cell.angle_alpha   90.00
_cell.angle_beta   90.00
_cell.angle_gamma   90.00
#
_symmetry.space_group_name_H-M   'P 1'
#
loop_
_entity.id
_entity.type
_entity.pdbx_description
1 polymer ?
#
loop_
_entity_poly.entity_id
_entity_poly.type
_entity_poly.pdbx_seq_one_letter_code
_entity_poly.pdbx_strand_id
1 'polypeptide(L)'
;DPVDDNSPKPVNQSALNDLVRDLGLSKENAELLGFRLKERYLLESETTFSWYRHREKEFIPFSMVDSLVFCNNVSDLMHFLGLKSYNANEWRRFIDFSRRNLKVVFLHNGGIYASIPIA
;
A
#
# COMPACT_ATOMS: atom_id res chain seq x y z
N ASP A 1 -22.55 28.65 -25.91
CA ASP A 1 -21.38 28.31 -25.09
C ASP A 1 -21.85 27.81 -23.73
N PRO A 2 -21.35 26.68 -23.19
CA PRO A 2 -21.68 26.31 -21.84
C PRO A 2 -21.05 27.35 -20.92
N VAL A 3 -21.88 27.98 -20.10
CA VAL A 3 -21.48 28.93 -19.07
C VAL A 3 -20.53 28.20 -18.13
N ASP A 4 -19.25 28.53 -18.19
CA ASP A 4 -18.29 28.06 -17.20
C ASP A 4 -18.66 28.73 -15.87
N ASP A 5 -19.34 27.96 -15.02
CA ASP A 5 -19.67 28.38 -13.68
C ASP A 5 -18.35 28.47 -12.89
N ASN A 6 -17.84 29.69 -12.77
CA ASN A 6 -16.67 30.07 -11.98
C ASN A 6 -16.87 29.87 -10.46
N SER A 7 -17.94 29.18 -10.03
CA SER A 7 -18.12 28.80 -8.65
C SER A 7 -17.01 27.83 -8.20
N PRO A 8 -16.47 28.00 -6.97
CA PRO A 8 -15.47 27.08 -6.45
C PRO A 8 -16.05 25.67 -6.37
N LYS A 9 -15.52 24.76 -7.17
CA LYS A 9 -15.91 23.34 -7.13
C LYS A 9 -15.25 22.68 -5.92
N PRO A 10 -15.99 21.86 -5.16
CA PRO A 10 -15.40 21.05 -4.10
C PRO A 10 -14.28 20.16 -4.67
N VAL A 11 -13.27 19.89 -3.86
CA VAL A 11 -12.15 19.03 -4.21
C VAL A 11 -12.67 17.59 -4.35
N ASN A 12 -12.46 17.00 -5.52
CA ASN A 12 -12.79 15.62 -5.81
C ASN A 12 -11.64 14.66 -5.43
N GLN A 13 -11.87 13.35 -5.57
CA GLN A 13 -10.89 12.34 -5.18
C GLN A 13 -9.56 12.47 -5.92
N SER A 14 -9.57 12.75 -7.22
CA SER A 14 -8.33 12.87 -8.01
C SER A 14 -7.52 14.08 -7.54
N ALA A 15 -8.18 15.23 -7.40
CA ALA A 15 -7.56 16.46 -6.96
C ALA A 15 -6.99 16.34 -5.54
N LEU A 16 -7.71 15.67 -4.63
CA LEU A 16 -7.21 15.39 -3.28
C LEU A 16 -5.97 14.48 -3.32
N ASN A 17 -6.00 13.41 -4.13
CA ASN A 17 -4.88 12.48 -4.27
C ASN A 17 -3.64 13.16 -4.87
N ASP A 18 -3.84 13.99 -5.90
CA ASP A 18 -2.77 14.77 -6.53
C ASP A 18 -2.18 15.76 -5.51
N LEU A 19 -3.01 16.46 -4.73
CA LEU A 19 -2.55 17.38 -3.69
C LEU A 19 -1.74 16.65 -2.60
N VAL A 20 -2.20 15.49 -2.13
CA VAL A 20 -1.48 14.65 -1.16
C VAL A 20 -0.12 14.22 -1.71
N ARG A 21 -0.07 13.82 -2.98
CA ARG A 21 1.16 13.39 -3.66
C ARG A 21 2.14 14.54 -3.83
N ASP A 22 1.67 15.67 -4.36
CA ASP A 22 2.50 16.82 -4.73
C ASP A 22 3.07 17.51 -3.48
N LEU A 23 2.33 17.48 -2.37
CA LEU A 23 2.81 17.94 -1.06
C LEU A 23 3.64 16.89 -0.29
N GLY A 24 3.71 15.65 -0.78
CA GLY A 24 4.45 14.57 -0.11
C GLY A 24 3.94 14.24 1.29
N LEU A 25 2.63 14.31 1.52
CA LEU A 25 2.06 14.15 2.86
C LEU A 25 2.19 12.71 3.36
N SER A 26 2.47 12.56 4.67
CA SER A 26 2.29 11.27 5.35
C SER A 26 0.81 10.88 5.36
N LYS A 27 0.51 9.62 5.68
CA LYS A 27 -0.87 9.14 5.81
C LYS A 27 -1.66 9.99 6.81
N GLU A 28 -1.08 10.25 7.97
CA GLU A 28 -1.72 11.00 9.06
C GLU A 28 -1.99 12.45 8.64
N ASN A 29 -1.05 13.08 7.93
CA ASN A 29 -1.20 14.44 7.44
C ASN A 29 -2.21 14.53 6.28
N ALA A 30 -2.27 13.52 5.40
CA ALA A 30 -3.28 13.41 4.35
C ALA A 30 -4.69 13.23 4.93
N GLU A 31 -4.83 12.37 5.94
CA GLU A 31 -6.09 12.17 6.68
C GLU A 31 -6.53 13.47 7.38
N LEU A 32 -5.61 14.17 8.04
CA LEU A 32 -5.88 15.46 8.68
C LEU A 32 -6.32 16.51 7.65
N LEU A 33 -5.62 16.62 6.51
CA LEU A 33 -5.97 17.54 5.44
C LEU A 33 -7.39 17.27 4.93
N GLY A 34 -7.68 16.01 4.57
CA GLY A 34 -9.00 15.63 4.09
C GLY A 34 -10.10 15.90 5.12
N PHE A 35 -9.84 15.62 6.40
CA PHE A 35 -10.77 15.96 7.48
C PHE A 35 -11.05 17.47 7.54
N ARG A 36 -10.02 18.32 7.47
CA ARG A 36 -10.19 19.78 7.47
C ARG A 36 -10.95 20.31 6.26
N LEU A 37 -10.73 19.72 5.08
CA LEU A 37 -11.48 20.07 3.87
C LEU A 37 -12.95 19.64 4.00
N LYS A 38 -13.22 18.47 4.60
CA LYS A 38 -14.59 18.01 4.88
C LYS A 38 -15.31 18.93 5.87
N GLU A 39 -14.67 19.35 6.97
CA GLU A 39 -15.24 20.27 7.95
C GLU A 39 -15.68 21.61 7.34
N ARG A 40 -15.05 22.01 6.24
CA ARG A 40 -15.35 23.27 5.52
C ARG A 40 -16.26 23.07 4.31
N TYR A 41 -16.82 21.87 4.11
CA TYR A 41 -17.64 21.52 2.94
C TYR A 41 -16.89 21.73 1.60
N LEU A 42 -15.57 21.56 1.62
CA LEU A 42 -14.69 21.70 0.44
C LEU A 42 -14.35 20.37 -0.22
N LEU A 43 -14.92 19.25 0.24
CA LEU A 43 -14.81 17.94 -0.42
C LEU A 43 -16.15 17.54 -1.02
N GLU A 44 -16.11 16.90 -2.18
CA GLU A 44 -17.28 16.21 -2.73
C GLU A 44 -17.71 15.06 -1.79
N SER A 45 -19.01 14.73 -1.78
CA SER A 45 -19.59 13.74 -0.86
C SER A 45 -18.94 12.36 -0.93
N GLU A 46 -18.53 11.94 -2.12
CA GLU A 46 -17.92 10.64 -2.39
C GLU A 46 -16.40 10.61 -2.19
N THR A 47 -15.77 11.75 -1.87
CA THR A 47 -14.32 11.80 -1.68
C THR A 47 -13.92 11.28 -0.31
N THR A 48 -13.03 10.30 -0.28
CA THR A 48 -12.50 9.72 0.95
C THR A 48 -11.08 10.21 1.19
N PHE A 49 -10.67 10.24 2.45
CA PHE A 49 -9.34 10.65 2.89
C PHE A 49 -8.70 9.71 3.89
N SER A 50 -9.45 8.70 4.35
CA SER A 50 -8.97 7.65 5.23
C SER A 50 -8.97 6.32 4.49
N TRP A 51 -7.82 5.65 4.50
CA TRP A 51 -7.68 4.31 3.93
C TRP A 51 -6.88 3.44 4.87
N TYR A 52 -7.46 2.30 5.20
CA TYR A 52 -6.73 1.22 5.81
C TYR A 52 -6.36 0.23 4.71
N ARG A 53 -5.06 0.04 4.48
CA ARG A 53 -4.61 -1.03 3.58
C ARG A 53 -4.92 -2.34 4.29
N HIS A 54 -5.57 -3.26 3.58
CA HIS A 54 -5.86 -4.62 4.03
C HIS A 54 -4.98 -5.66 3.34
N ARG A 55 -3.96 -5.20 2.61
CA ARG A 55 -3.08 -6.06 1.82
C ARG A 55 -2.36 -7.08 2.70
N GLU A 56 -2.08 -6.73 3.96
CA GLU A 56 -1.55 -7.66 4.96
C GLU A 56 -2.44 -8.90 5.13
N LYS A 57 -3.76 -8.76 4.97
CA LYS A 57 -4.70 -9.88 5.11
C LYS A 57 -4.51 -10.95 4.04
N GLU A 58 -4.09 -10.56 2.85
CA GLU A 58 -3.79 -11.49 1.75
C GLU A 58 -2.56 -12.35 2.08
N PHE A 59 -1.68 -11.86 2.96
CA PHE A 59 -0.46 -12.55 3.36
C PHE A 59 -0.59 -13.37 4.66
N ILE A 60 -1.69 -13.21 5.40
CA ILE A 60 -1.97 -13.99 6.62
C ILE A 60 -1.82 -15.50 6.40
N PRO A 61 -2.32 -16.11 5.31
CA PRO A 61 -2.20 -17.56 5.09
C PRO A 61 -0.75 -18.06 4.98
N PHE A 62 0.18 -17.18 4.54
CA PHE A 62 1.61 -17.50 4.42
C PHE A 62 2.41 -17.15 5.68
N SER A 63 1.73 -16.75 6.75
CA SER A 63 2.32 -16.37 8.03
C SER A 63 1.87 -17.34 9.13
N MET A 64 2.81 -17.78 9.98
CA MET A 64 2.47 -18.55 11.18
C MET A 64 2.35 -17.61 12.39
N VAL A 65 1.31 -17.79 13.20
CA VAL A 65 1.06 -16.98 14.39
C VAL A 65 1.32 -17.80 15.64
N ASP A 66 2.49 -17.56 16.23
CA ASP A 66 2.88 -17.90 17.60
C ASP A 66 3.51 -16.64 18.24
N SER A 67 4.52 -16.76 19.11
CA SER A 67 5.24 -15.62 19.70
C SER A 67 6.04 -14.76 18.70
N LEU A 68 6.25 -15.28 17.47
CA LEU A 68 6.97 -14.66 16.35
C LEU A 68 6.19 -14.84 15.04
N VAL A 69 6.26 -13.84 14.15
CA VAL A 69 5.68 -13.88 12.80
C VAL A 69 6.77 -14.20 11.79
N PHE A 70 6.64 -15.31 11.05
CA PHE A 70 7.54 -15.66 9.96
C PHE A 70 6.78 -16.24 8.77
N CYS A 71 7.38 -16.12 7.57
CA CYS A 71 6.83 -16.70 6.34
C CYS A 71 7.07 -18.22 6.31
N ASN A 72 6.01 -19.00 6.49
CA ASN A 72 6.09 -20.46 6.60
C ASN A 72 6.15 -21.17 5.24
N ASN A 73 5.53 -20.60 4.21
CA ASN A 73 5.42 -21.20 2.89
C ASN A 73 5.80 -20.19 1.79
N VAL A 74 7.11 -20.10 1.53
CA VAL A 74 7.66 -19.19 0.51
C VAL A 74 7.26 -19.61 -0.89
N SER A 75 7.20 -20.91 -1.17
CA SER A 75 6.88 -21.39 -2.52
C SER A 75 5.48 -20.94 -2.94
N ASP A 76 4.48 -21.16 -2.08
CA ASP A 76 3.10 -20.78 -2.39
C ASP A 76 2.91 -19.26 -2.39
N LEU A 77 3.63 -18.55 -1.53
CA LEU A 77 3.68 -17.08 -1.54
C LEU A 77 4.23 -16.55 -2.87
N MET A 78 5.34 -17.11 -3.35
CA MET A 78 5.95 -16.70 -4.62
C MET A 78 5.03 -17.03 -5.80
N HIS A 79 4.34 -18.18 -5.75
CA HIS A 79 3.30 -18.51 -6.71
C HIS A 79 2.11 -17.54 -6.67
N PHE A 80 1.64 -17.18 -5.46
CA PHE A 80 0.59 -16.19 -5.26
C PHE A 80 0.98 -14.82 -5.83
N LEU A 81 2.25 -14.45 -5.74
CA LEU A 81 2.81 -13.23 -6.34
C LEU A 81 3.04 -13.32 -7.86
N GLY A 82 2.70 -14.46 -8.48
CA GLY A 82 2.74 -14.66 -9.93
C GLY A 82 4.01 -15.31 -10.48
N LEU A 83 4.91 -15.82 -9.62
CA LEU A 83 6.07 -16.58 -10.08
C LEU A 83 5.69 -18.03 -10.37
N LYS A 84 5.95 -18.48 -11.60
CA LYS A 84 5.59 -19.85 -12.05
C LYS A 84 6.37 -20.94 -11.32
N SER A 85 7.61 -20.66 -10.94
CA SER A 85 8.47 -21.56 -10.18
C SER A 85 9.35 -20.76 -9.22
N TYR A 86 9.65 -21.37 -8.07
CA TYR A 86 10.53 -20.80 -7.06
C TYR A 86 11.76 -21.71 -6.88
N ASN A 87 12.95 -21.12 -6.99
CA ASN A 87 14.23 -21.79 -6.71
C ASN A 87 14.97 -21.03 -5.60
N ALA A 88 15.15 -21.65 -4.44
CA ALA A 88 15.82 -20.99 -3.31
C ALA A 88 17.28 -20.55 -3.59
N ASN A 89 17.94 -21.15 -4.59
CA ASN A 89 19.31 -20.77 -4.99
C ASN A 89 19.33 -19.51 -5.87
N GLU A 90 18.20 -19.12 -6.44
CA GLU A 90 18.07 -17.94 -7.30
C GLU A 90 17.56 -16.72 -6.53
N TRP A 91 17.03 -16.90 -5.31
CA TRP A 91 16.41 -15.82 -4.55
C TRP A 91 17.09 -15.61 -3.19
N ARG A 92 17.37 -14.35 -2.86
CA ARG A 92 17.79 -13.91 -1.52
C ARG A 92 16.61 -13.29 -0.82
N ARG A 93 16.34 -13.77 0.40
CA ARG A 93 15.26 -13.29 1.25
C ARG A 93 15.84 -12.45 2.37
N PHE A 94 15.43 -11.19 2.44
CA PHE A 94 15.73 -10.28 3.53
C PHE A 94 14.48 -10.14 4.37
N ILE A 95 14.56 -10.50 5.65
CA ILE A 95 13.44 -10.42 6.58
C ILE A 95 13.79 -9.39 7.65
N ASP A 96 12.92 -8.39 7.79
CA ASP A 96 12.82 -7.54 8.96
C ASP A 96 11.49 -7.88 9.65
N PHE A 97 11.54 -8.53 10.82
CA PHE A 97 10.34 -8.95 11.52
C PHE A 97 10.31 -8.44 12.96
N SER A 98 9.10 -8.14 13.41
CA SER A 98 8.77 -7.86 14.81
C SER A 98 7.59 -8.76 15.22
N ARG A 99 7.21 -8.74 16.50
CA ARG A 99 6.02 -9.47 16.96
C ARG A 99 4.71 -9.02 16.29
N ARG A 100 4.70 -7.84 15.65
CA ARG A 100 3.48 -7.23 15.09
C ARG A 100 3.50 -7.10 13.57
N ASN A 101 4.68 -7.01 12.97
CA ASN A 101 4.84 -6.72 11.54
C ASN A 101 5.94 -7.60 10.94
N LEU A 102 5.68 -8.10 9.75
CA LEU A 102 6.63 -8.83 8.91
C LEU A 102 6.90 -7.99 7.67
N LYS A 103 8.15 -7.56 7.48
CA LYS A 103 8.64 -6.97 6.25
C LYS A 103 9.60 -7.95 5.59
N VAL A 104 9.32 -8.34 4.35
CA VAL A 104 10.18 -9.24 3.58
C VAL A 104 10.50 -8.60 2.24
N VAL A 105 11.74 -8.71 1.80
CA VAL A 105 12.14 -8.38 0.45
C VAL A 105 12.77 -9.62 -0.19
N PHE A 106 12.22 -10.05 -1.32
CA PHE A 106 12.82 -11.07 -2.17
C PHE A 106 13.62 -10.40 -3.28
N LEU A 107 14.90 -10.75 -3.40
CA LEU A 107 15.81 -10.29 -4.44
C LEU A 107 16.23 -11.46 -5.31
N HIS A 108 16.09 -11.34 -6.63
CA HIS A 108 16.58 -12.34 -7.55
C HIS A 108 18.08 -12.15 -7.82
N ASN A 109 18.84 -13.23 -7.77
CA ASN A 109 20.25 -13.27 -8.08
C ASN A 109 20.47 -12.89 -9.55
N GLY A 110 21.32 -11.90 -9.81
CA GLY A 110 21.57 -11.41 -11.18
C GLY A 110 20.48 -10.48 -11.74
N GLY A 111 19.49 -10.05 -10.94
CA GLY A 111 18.60 -8.93 -11.29
C GLY A 111 17.63 -9.19 -12.45
N ILE A 112 17.41 -10.45 -12.83
CA ILE A 112 16.48 -10.84 -13.90
C ILE A 112 15.03 -10.46 -13.55
N TYR A 113 14.67 -10.57 -12.27
CA TYR A 113 13.37 -10.14 -11.75
C TYR A 113 13.52 -8.93 -10.84
N ALA A 114 12.50 -8.07 -10.83
CA ALA A 114 12.41 -6.96 -9.88
C ALA A 114 12.33 -7.48 -8.44
N SER A 115 12.78 -6.65 -7.50
CA SER A 115 12.62 -6.93 -6.07
C SER A 115 11.14 -7.02 -5.71
N ILE A 116 10.76 -8.00 -4.89
CA ILE A 116 9.38 -8.18 -4.45
C ILE A 116 9.28 -7.85 -2.95
N PRO A 117 8.79 -6.64 -2.59
CA PRO A 117 8.56 -6.27 -1.20
C PRO A 117 7.20 -6.78 -0.71
N ILE A 118 7.19 -7.27 0.53
CA ILE A 118 6.01 -7.67 1.29
C ILE A 118 6.05 -6.86 2.59
N ALA A 119 5.01 -6.06 2.83
CA ALA A 119 4.86 -5.19 3.98
C ALA A 119 3.38 -4.98 4.29
#